data_AF-A0A1Y3X6R6-F1
#
_entry.id   AF-A0A1Y3X6R6-F1
#
_cell.length_a   1.000
_cell.length_b   1.000
_cell.length_c   1.000
_cell.angle_alpha   90.00
_cell.angle_beta   90.00
_cell.angle_gamma   90.00
#
_symmetry.space_group_name_H-M   'P 1'
#
loop_
_entity.id
_entity.type
_entity.pdbx_description
1 polymer ?
#
loop_
_entity_poly.entity_id
_entity_poly.type
_entity_poly.pdbx_seq_one_letter_code
_entity_poly.pdbx_strand_id
1 'polypeptide(L)'
;MYENLSEKRKQELDTLREWAVCAGDDYYFSMAQSDFEKSMKGCENEEFFKAYSRQRKIGMEEFANEISRQITSIHNSEELHYLLESYNYDDGNWTIMQCISHSCCDIHTARMVYWLLSPDYYYDSYTDLEHVPDSDINKGTPKVLKFIEEKALSKGFVHSLTSEYEDEEVPSSNEYTGRIPDSLFAGKD
;
A
#
# COMPACT_ATOMS: atom_id res chain seq x y z
N MET A 1 -10.61 -12.26 -10.90
CA MET A 1 -9.83 -11.01 -10.78
C MET A 1 -8.48 -11.25 -11.47
N TYR A 2 -7.98 -10.32 -12.30
CA TYR A 2 -6.69 -10.43 -13.02
C TYR A 2 -6.57 -11.40 -14.20
N GLU A 3 -7.67 -11.70 -14.89
CA GLU A 3 -7.62 -12.57 -16.09
C GLU A 3 -6.83 -11.96 -17.25
N ASN A 4 -6.67 -10.63 -17.26
CA ASN A 4 -5.90 -9.93 -18.29
C ASN A 4 -4.38 -9.93 -18.02
N LEU A 5 -3.94 -10.30 -16.83
CA LEU A 5 -2.52 -10.37 -16.49
C LEU A 5 -1.95 -11.74 -16.86
N SER A 6 -0.92 -11.75 -17.71
CA SER A 6 -0.17 -12.98 -17.98
C SER A 6 0.50 -13.52 -16.72
N GLU A 7 0.68 -14.83 -16.61
CA GLU A 7 1.35 -15.47 -15.47
C GLU A 7 2.78 -14.93 -15.25
N LYS A 8 3.49 -14.63 -16.35
CA LYS A 8 4.81 -13.99 -16.26
C LYS A 8 4.71 -12.60 -15.58
N ARG A 9 3.70 -11.81 -15.95
CA ARG A 9 3.52 -10.47 -15.38
C ARG A 9 3.12 -10.55 -13.90
N LYS A 10 2.29 -11.51 -13.52
CA LYS A 10 1.96 -11.77 -12.11
C LYS A 10 3.21 -12.07 -11.29
N GLN A 11 4.10 -12.94 -11.78
CA GLN A 11 5.38 -13.22 -11.11
C GLN A 11 6.28 -11.98 -10.97
N GLU A 12 6.33 -11.12 -11.99
CA GLU A 12 7.06 -9.85 -11.92
C GLU A 12 6.45 -8.91 -10.86
N LEU A 13 5.12 -8.84 -10.77
CA LEU A 13 4.40 -8.03 -9.78
C LEU A 13 4.52 -8.61 -8.37
N ASP A 14 4.50 -9.92 -8.20
CA ASP A 14 4.72 -10.59 -6.91
C ASP A 14 6.10 -10.23 -6.35
N THR A 15 7.12 -10.31 -7.21
CA THR A 15 8.49 -9.90 -6.85
C THR A 15 8.53 -8.41 -6.51
N LEU A 16 7.90 -7.56 -7.33
CA LEU A 16 7.87 -6.11 -7.09
C LEU A 16 7.16 -5.76 -5.78
N ARG A 17 6.05 -6.43 -5.47
CA ARG A 17 5.30 -6.25 -4.22
C ARG A 17 6.18 -6.52 -3.02
N GLU A 18 6.84 -7.68 -3.00
CA GLU A 18 7.72 -8.06 -1.89
C GLU A 18 8.92 -7.12 -1.75
N TRP A 19 9.53 -6.71 -2.87
CA TRP A 19 10.62 -5.74 -2.85
C TRP A 19 10.17 -4.34 -2.42
N ALA A 20 8.92 -3.96 -2.69
CA ALA A 20 8.34 -2.71 -2.24
C ALA A 20 8.11 -2.66 -0.72
N VAL A 21 7.71 -3.78 -0.11
CA VAL A 21 7.70 -3.91 1.36
C VAL A 21 9.10 -3.63 1.92
N CYS A 22 10.11 -4.30 1.36
CA CYS A 22 11.50 -4.08 1.79
C CYS A 22 11.99 -2.65 1.54
N ALA A 23 11.43 -1.90 0.58
CA ALA A 23 11.84 -0.52 0.32
C ALA A 23 11.38 0.46 1.42
N GLY A 24 10.26 0.16 2.08
CA GLY A 24 9.73 0.93 3.21
C GLY A 24 10.26 0.49 4.57
N ASP A 25 10.82 -0.71 4.68
CA ASP A 25 11.26 -1.30 5.95
C ASP A 25 12.76 -1.08 6.21
N ASP A 26 13.09 -0.41 7.32
CA ASP A 26 14.46 -0.17 7.78
C ASP A 26 14.93 -1.15 8.85
N TYR A 27 14.09 -2.11 9.28
CA TYR A 27 14.39 -3.05 10.36
C TYR A 27 15.66 -3.83 10.08
N TYR A 28 15.69 -4.53 8.94
CA TYR A 28 16.86 -5.28 8.50
C TYR A 28 17.98 -4.38 7.99
N PHE A 29 17.73 -3.13 7.60
CA PHE A 29 18.77 -2.19 7.19
C PHE A 29 19.60 -1.71 8.39
N SER A 30 18.93 -1.42 9.50
CA SER A 30 19.53 -0.76 10.67
C SER A 30 20.33 -1.72 11.57
N MET A 31 20.18 -3.03 11.40
CA MET A 31 20.89 -4.02 12.22
C MET A 31 22.33 -4.26 11.76
N ALA A 32 23.16 -4.75 12.70
CA ALA A 32 24.52 -5.17 12.39
C ALA A 32 24.53 -6.34 11.39
N GLN A 33 25.58 -6.41 10.56
CA GLN A 33 25.69 -7.41 9.50
C GLN A 33 25.60 -8.85 10.03
N SER A 34 26.20 -9.13 11.19
CA SER A 34 26.13 -10.45 11.82
C SER A 34 24.72 -10.84 12.28
N ASP A 35 23.92 -9.86 12.73
CA ASP A 35 22.55 -10.11 13.15
C ASP A 35 21.64 -10.33 11.94
N PHE A 36 21.85 -9.58 10.86
CA PHE A 36 21.17 -9.80 9.58
C PHE A 36 21.43 -11.21 9.05
N GLU A 37 22.69 -11.63 8.97
CA GLU A 37 23.08 -12.97 8.50
C GLU A 37 22.48 -14.08 9.37
N LYS A 38 22.39 -13.85 10.69
CA LYS A 38 21.77 -14.80 11.61
C LYS A 38 20.26 -14.89 11.41
N SER A 39 19.57 -13.75 11.28
CA SER A 39 18.12 -13.68 11.11
C SER A 39 17.66 -14.24 9.76
N MET A 40 18.48 -14.09 8.72
CA MET A 40 18.16 -14.50 7.35
C MET A 40 18.68 -15.89 6.97
N LYS A 41 19.29 -16.62 7.91
CA LYS A 41 19.90 -17.92 7.63
C LYS A 41 18.84 -18.92 7.12
N GLY A 42 19.08 -19.48 5.94
CA GLY A 42 18.17 -20.44 5.29
C GLY A 42 17.15 -19.81 4.35
N CYS A 43 17.12 -18.48 4.26
CA CYS A 43 16.24 -17.73 3.37
C CYS A 43 16.95 -17.26 2.09
N GLU A 44 18.14 -17.77 1.77
CA GLU A 44 19.01 -17.18 0.74
C GLU A 44 18.40 -17.22 -0.68
N ASN A 45 17.41 -18.09 -0.90
CA ASN A 45 16.71 -18.22 -2.18
C ASN A 45 15.39 -17.42 -2.24
N GLU A 46 14.93 -16.90 -1.10
CA GLU A 46 13.69 -16.12 -0.99
C GLU A 46 13.87 -14.72 -1.59
N GLU A 47 12.79 -14.14 -2.10
CA GLU A 47 12.83 -12.83 -2.75
C GLU A 47 13.05 -11.69 -1.74
N PHE A 48 12.45 -11.74 -0.55
CA PHE A 48 12.70 -10.76 0.52
C PHE A 48 14.18 -10.75 0.94
N PHE A 49 14.85 -11.91 0.94
CA PHE A 49 16.28 -11.97 1.24
C PHE A 49 17.10 -11.23 0.18
N LYS A 50 16.77 -11.43 -1.10
CA LYS A 50 17.43 -10.74 -2.22
C LYS A 50 17.17 -9.23 -2.15
N ALA A 51 15.94 -8.84 -1.83
CA ALA A 51 15.54 -7.45 -1.66
C ALA A 51 16.33 -6.77 -0.52
N TYR A 52 16.32 -7.32 0.70
CA TYR A 52 17.07 -6.75 1.82
C TYR A 52 18.59 -6.76 1.59
N SER A 53 19.13 -7.81 0.97
CA SER A 53 20.54 -7.85 0.58
C SER A 53 20.89 -6.74 -0.40
N ARG A 54 20.01 -6.45 -1.36
CA ARG A 54 20.18 -5.34 -2.31
C ARG A 54 20.06 -3.99 -1.60
N GLN A 55 19.03 -3.80 -0.79
CA GLN A 55 18.80 -2.59 0.00
C GLN A 55 20.02 -2.24 0.86
N ARG A 56 20.54 -3.19 1.65
CA ARG A 56 21.74 -2.99 2.47
C ARG A 56 22.99 -2.68 1.65
N LYS A 57 23.10 -3.24 0.44
CA LYS A 57 24.25 -3.04 -0.45
C LYS A 57 24.26 -1.65 -1.08
N ILE A 58 23.11 -1.14 -1.52
CA ILE A 58 23.04 0.11 -2.29
C ILE A 58 22.56 1.31 -1.47
N GLY A 59 22.03 1.08 -0.27
CA GLY A 59 21.41 2.11 0.56
C GLY A 59 19.88 2.08 0.44
N MET A 60 19.22 2.49 1.54
CA MET A 60 17.76 2.53 1.63
C MET A 60 17.15 3.49 0.60
N GLU A 61 17.72 4.69 0.44
CA GLU A 61 17.22 5.71 -0.48
C GLU A 61 17.34 5.26 -1.95
N GLU A 62 18.51 4.78 -2.37
CA GLU A 62 18.73 4.26 -3.72
C GLU A 62 17.81 3.09 -4.04
N PHE A 63 17.60 2.17 -3.09
CA PHE A 63 16.69 1.04 -3.27
C PHE A 63 15.23 1.49 -3.37
N ALA A 64 14.77 2.36 -2.48
CA ALA A 64 13.42 2.92 -2.56
C ALA A 64 13.16 3.66 -3.88
N ASN A 65 14.15 4.41 -4.37
CA ASN A 65 14.08 5.08 -5.67
C ASN A 65 14.03 4.08 -6.84
N GLU A 66 14.73 2.95 -6.75
CA GLU A 66 14.67 1.89 -7.75
C GLU A 66 13.28 1.24 -7.81
N ILE A 67 12.70 0.93 -6.65
CA ILE A 67 11.35 0.35 -6.59
C ILE A 67 10.29 1.34 -7.03
N SER A 68 10.38 2.60 -6.57
CA SER A 68 9.46 3.67 -6.97
C SER A 68 9.42 3.86 -8.48
N ARG A 69 10.58 3.79 -9.17
CA ARG A 69 10.62 3.83 -10.65
C ARG A 69 9.90 2.65 -11.30
N GLN A 70 9.98 1.46 -10.72
CA GLN A 70 9.25 0.30 -11.22
C GLN A 70 7.75 0.46 -11.04
N ILE A 71 7.29 0.91 -9.86
CA ILE A 71 5.87 1.21 -9.62
C ILE A 71 5.36 2.30 -10.56
N THR A 72 6.13 3.38 -10.74
CA THR A 72 5.80 4.49 -11.67
C THR A 72 5.75 4.05 -13.14
N SER A 73 6.38 2.92 -13.49
CA SER A 73 6.33 2.37 -14.85
C SER A 73 5.06 1.57 -15.15
N ILE A 74 4.19 1.36 -14.16
CA ILE A 74 2.90 0.71 -14.34
C ILE A 74 1.94 1.68 -15.04
N HIS A 75 1.19 1.17 -16.02
CA HIS A 75 0.32 1.99 -16.87
C HIS A 75 -1.15 1.58 -16.84
N ASN A 76 -1.52 0.65 -15.96
CA ASN A 76 -2.91 0.23 -15.78
C ASN A 76 -3.26 0.05 -14.31
N SER A 77 -4.54 0.22 -14.02
CA SER A 77 -5.09 0.20 -12.66
C SER A 77 -5.12 -1.19 -12.05
N GLU A 78 -5.31 -2.22 -12.87
CA GLU A 78 -5.40 -3.63 -12.44
C GLU A 78 -4.07 -4.11 -11.84
N GLU A 79 -2.93 -3.70 -12.39
CA GLU A 79 -1.61 -4.00 -11.83
C GLU A 79 -1.32 -3.25 -10.52
N LEU A 80 -1.77 -1.99 -10.39
CA LEU A 80 -1.61 -1.25 -9.13
C LEU A 80 -2.48 -1.83 -8.03
N HIS A 81 -3.69 -2.28 -8.38
CA HIS A 81 -4.56 -3.00 -7.47
C HIS A 81 -3.93 -4.32 -7.02
N TYR A 82 -3.37 -5.10 -7.96
CA TYR A 82 -2.65 -6.35 -7.66
C TYR A 82 -1.49 -6.16 -6.66
N LEU A 83 -0.79 -5.02 -6.70
CA LEU A 83 0.27 -4.73 -5.72
C LEU A 83 -0.25 -4.53 -4.29
N LEU A 84 -1.53 -4.17 -4.12
CA LEU A 84 -2.13 -3.82 -2.83
C LEU A 84 -3.19 -4.81 -2.34
N GLU A 85 -3.69 -5.72 -3.18
CA GLU A 85 -4.78 -6.64 -2.80
C GLU A 85 -4.43 -7.55 -1.61
N SER A 86 -3.15 -7.85 -1.43
CA SER A 86 -2.65 -8.71 -0.37
C SER A 86 -1.87 -7.92 0.68
N TYR A 87 -2.15 -6.62 0.80
CA TYR A 87 -1.47 -5.76 1.76
C TYR A 87 -1.66 -6.28 3.18
N ASN A 88 -0.56 -6.42 3.92
CA ASN A 88 -0.59 -6.67 5.34
C ASN A 88 -0.24 -5.38 6.10
N TYR A 89 -0.90 -5.15 7.23
CA TYR A 89 -0.64 -4.02 8.12
C TYR A 89 0.85 -3.90 8.51
N ASP A 90 1.52 -5.04 8.71
CA ASP A 90 2.94 -5.11 9.07
C ASP A 90 3.90 -4.69 7.94
N ASP A 91 3.42 -4.59 6.70
CA ASP A 91 4.24 -4.18 5.54
C ASP A 91 4.51 -2.66 5.53
N GLY A 92 3.77 -1.91 6.33
CA GLY A 92 3.91 -0.47 6.46
C GLY A 92 3.38 0.33 5.26
N ASN A 93 3.42 1.65 5.42
CA ASN A 93 2.66 2.56 4.55
C ASN A 93 3.37 2.99 3.26
N TRP A 94 4.64 2.60 3.04
CA TRP A 94 5.44 3.11 1.93
C TRP A 94 4.88 2.67 0.57
N THR A 95 4.66 1.36 0.40
CA THR A 95 4.11 0.78 -0.84
C THR A 95 2.74 1.35 -1.16
N ILE A 96 1.86 1.44 -0.15
CA ILE A 96 0.56 2.07 -0.28
C ILE A 96 0.70 3.48 -0.84
N MET A 97 1.54 4.32 -0.22
CA MET A 97 1.73 5.70 -0.64
C MET A 97 2.23 5.80 -2.09
N GLN A 98 3.13 4.92 -2.53
CA GLN A 98 3.57 4.88 -3.92
C GLN A 98 2.41 4.57 -4.88
N CYS A 99 1.60 3.56 -4.55
CA CYS A 99 0.50 3.14 -5.40
C CYS A 99 -0.66 4.15 -5.43
N ILE A 100 -1.11 4.69 -4.28
CA ILE A 100 -2.24 5.64 -4.24
C ILE A 100 -1.89 7.00 -4.84
N SER A 101 -0.61 7.40 -4.79
CA SER A 101 -0.15 8.63 -5.44
C SER A 101 -0.03 8.50 -6.95
N HIS A 102 0.03 7.27 -7.47
CA HIS A 102 0.13 6.98 -8.91
C HIS A 102 -1.05 7.55 -9.72
N SER A 103 -0.79 7.97 -10.95
CA SER A 103 -1.81 8.57 -11.85
C SER A 103 -2.84 7.58 -12.38
N CYS A 104 -2.48 6.29 -12.38
CA CYS A 104 -3.37 5.19 -12.75
C CYS A 104 -4.05 4.55 -11.52
N CYS A 105 -3.88 5.08 -10.31
CA CYS A 105 -4.57 4.51 -9.15
C CYS A 105 -6.08 4.73 -9.27
N ASP A 106 -6.83 3.65 -9.14
CA ASP A 106 -8.28 3.63 -9.26
C ASP A 106 -8.96 3.94 -7.93
N ILE A 107 -10.16 4.51 -7.99
CA ILE A 107 -10.95 4.82 -6.80
C ILE A 107 -11.29 3.56 -6.00
N HIS A 108 -11.55 2.43 -6.66
CA HIS A 108 -11.89 1.18 -5.98
C HIS A 108 -10.68 0.61 -5.23
N THR A 109 -9.48 0.69 -5.83
CA THR A 109 -8.22 0.38 -5.13
C THR A 109 -8.00 1.28 -3.92
N ALA A 110 -8.20 2.60 -4.09
CA ALA A 110 -8.03 3.55 -3.01
C ALA A 110 -9.03 3.33 -1.87
N ARG A 111 -10.29 2.99 -2.19
CA ARG A 111 -11.33 2.66 -1.22
C ARG A 111 -11.01 1.39 -0.45
N MET A 112 -10.58 0.32 -1.13
CA MET A 112 -10.14 -0.92 -0.51
C MET A 112 -9.06 -0.64 0.54
N VAL A 113 -7.98 0.04 0.13
CA VAL A 113 -6.88 0.42 1.03
C VAL A 113 -7.37 1.30 2.18
N TYR A 114 -8.23 2.28 1.88
CA TYR A 114 -8.74 3.19 2.90
C TYR A 114 -9.42 2.44 4.04
N TRP A 115 -10.26 1.44 3.74
CA TRP A 115 -10.93 0.63 4.76
C TRP A 115 -10.01 -0.38 5.43
N LEU A 116 -9.05 -0.97 4.71
CA LEU A 116 -8.01 -1.83 5.28
C LEU A 116 -7.16 -1.09 6.34
N LEU A 117 -7.02 0.22 6.23
CA LEU A 117 -6.31 1.05 7.19
C LEU A 117 -7.13 1.42 8.44
N SER A 118 -8.35 0.90 8.58
CA SER A 118 -9.25 1.08 9.73
C SER A 118 -9.43 2.56 10.11
N PRO A 119 -10.03 3.37 9.23
CA PRO A 119 -10.20 4.81 9.44
C PRO A 119 -11.08 5.10 10.66
N ASP A 120 -12.06 4.23 10.91
CA ASP A 120 -12.94 4.24 12.07
C ASP A 120 -12.19 4.23 13.40
N TYR A 121 -11.11 3.46 13.51
CA TYR A 121 -10.25 3.46 14.71
C TYR A 121 -9.78 4.87 15.06
N TYR A 122 -9.32 5.64 14.06
CA TYR A 122 -8.80 6.99 14.28
C TYR A 122 -9.92 7.99 14.58
N TYR A 123 -10.99 7.96 13.80
CA TYR A 123 -12.12 8.85 14.01
C TYR A 123 -12.81 8.60 15.37
N ASP A 124 -12.90 7.35 15.83
CA ASP A 124 -13.48 7.01 17.13
C ASP A 124 -12.53 7.31 18.30
N SER A 125 -11.22 7.07 18.13
CA SER A 125 -10.24 7.26 19.21
C SER A 125 -9.79 8.71 19.37
N TYR A 126 -9.69 9.44 18.25
CA TYR A 126 -9.03 10.75 18.19
C TYR A 126 -9.92 11.86 17.62
N THR A 127 -11.15 11.55 17.20
CA THR A 127 -12.11 12.48 16.54
C THR A 127 -11.72 12.86 15.11
N ASP A 128 -10.43 12.96 14.79
CA ASP A 128 -9.91 13.26 13.46
C ASP A 128 -8.51 12.67 13.21
N LEU A 129 -8.02 12.83 11.99
CA LEU A 129 -6.70 12.36 11.56
C LEU A 129 -5.54 13.31 11.93
N GLU A 130 -5.81 14.51 12.45
CA GLU A 130 -4.80 15.53 12.73
C GLU A 130 -4.28 15.47 14.18
N HIS A 131 -5.07 14.92 15.10
CA HIS A 131 -4.73 14.86 16.54
C HIS A 131 -4.19 13.50 17.01
N VAL A 132 -3.83 12.60 16.09
CA VAL A 132 -3.23 11.31 16.43
C VAL A 132 -1.84 11.52 17.04
N PRO A 133 -1.54 11.00 18.24
CA PRO A 133 -0.29 11.27 18.93
C PRO A 133 0.90 10.52 18.29
N ASP A 134 2.09 11.11 18.37
CA ASP A 134 3.35 10.50 17.87
C ASP A 134 3.74 9.18 18.58
N SER A 135 3.12 8.89 19.72
CA SER A 135 3.29 7.65 20.47
C SER A 135 2.44 6.50 19.94
N ASP A 136 1.47 6.77 19.06
CA ASP A 136 0.70 5.72 18.41
C ASP A 136 1.63 4.90 17.51
N ILE A 137 1.56 3.57 17.65
CA ILE A 137 2.36 2.63 16.87
C ILE A 137 2.09 2.77 15.36
N ASN A 138 0.90 3.29 15.02
CA ASN A 138 0.38 3.44 13.67
C ASN A 138 0.34 4.89 13.18
N LYS A 139 1.09 5.80 13.81
CA LYS A 139 1.11 7.25 13.51
C LYS A 139 1.35 7.63 12.03
N GLY A 140 1.86 6.71 11.21
CA GLY A 140 2.03 6.93 9.77
C GLY A 140 0.72 6.84 8.98
N THR A 141 -0.24 6.07 9.46
CA THR A 141 -1.49 5.73 8.76
C THR A 141 -2.44 6.92 8.57
N PRO A 142 -2.61 7.84 9.54
CA PRO A 142 -3.44 9.04 9.34
C PRO A 142 -3.03 9.89 8.13
N LYS A 143 -1.72 9.93 7.80
CA LYS A 143 -1.22 10.64 6.61
C LYS A 143 -1.69 9.99 5.31
N VAL A 144 -1.75 8.66 5.29
CA VAL A 144 -2.23 7.89 4.14
C VAL A 144 -3.73 8.11 3.96
N LEU A 145 -4.51 7.97 5.04
CA LEU A 145 -5.95 8.19 5.04
C LEU A 145 -6.29 9.59 4.54
N LYS A 146 -5.64 10.63 5.09
CA LYS A 146 -5.83 12.02 4.66
C LYS A 146 -5.50 12.23 3.19
N PHE A 147 -4.40 11.61 2.70
CA PHE A 147 -4.06 11.68 1.28
C PHE A 147 -5.16 11.07 0.39
N ILE A 148 -5.71 9.92 0.77
CA ILE A 148 -6.80 9.28 0.04
C ILE A 148 -8.04 10.18 0.02
N GLU A 149 -8.44 10.71 1.18
CA GLU A 149 -9.60 11.62 1.29
C GLU A 149 -9.44 12.86 0.40
N GLU A 150 -8.29 13.53 0.46
CA GLU A 150 -8.01 14.72 -0.34
C GLU A 150 -7.99 14.42 -1.85
N LYS A 151 -7.36 13.29 -2.25
CA LYS A 151 -7.30 12.88 -3.66
C LYS A 151 -8.67 12.44 -4.18
N ALA A 152 -9.50 11.81 -3.34
CA ALA A 152 -10.86 11.43 -3.69
C ALA A 152 -11.76 12.67 -3.88
N LEU A 153 -11.73 13.60 -2.92
CA LEU A 153 -12.47 14.87 -2.99
C LEU A 153 -12.10 15.74 -4.19
N SER A 154 -10.82 15.72 -4.57
CA SER A 154 -10.32 16.42 -5.77
C SER A 154 -10.53 15.65 -7.08
N LYS A 155 -11.17 14.47 -7.04
CA LYS A 155 -11.41 13.58 -8.20
C LYS A 155 -10.12 13.20 -8.94
N GLY A 156 -9.06 12.93 -8.18
CA GLY A 156 -7.73 12.61 -8.69
C GLY A 156 -7.48 11.13 -8.98
N PHE A 157 -8.42 10.24 -8.63
CA PHE A 157 -8.35 8.81 -8.97
C PHE A 157 -9.00 8.52 -10.32
N VAL A 158 -8.57 7.43 -10.97
CA VAL A 158 -9.24 6.93 -12.19
C VAL A 158 -10.44 6.04 -11.83
N HIS A 159 -11.31 5.81 -12.80
CA HIS A 159 -12.54 5.02 -12.67
C HIS A 159 -12.62 4.01 -13.82
N SER A 160 -11.81 2.98 -13.71
CA SER A 160 -11.55 1.95 -14.72
C SER A 160 -11.76 0.53 -14.20
N LEU A 161 -11.66 0.33 -12.89
CA LEU A 161 -12.04 -0.89 -12.20
C LEU A 161 -13.52 -0.82 -11.79
N THR A 162 -14.06 -1.96 -11.37
CA THR A 162 -15.41 -2.06 -10.81
C THR A 162 -15.32 -2.40 -9.32
N SER A 163 -16.46 -2.37 -8.62
CA SER A 163 -16.53 -2.75 -7.20
C SER A 163 -16.12 -4.20 -6.92
N GLU A 164 -15.96 -5.06 -7.94
CA GLU A 164 -15.45 -6.42 -7.74
C GLU A 164 -14.01 -6.45 -7.25
N TYR A 165 -13.26 -5.35 -7.42
CA TYR A 165 -11.90 -5.18 -6.92
C TYR A 165 -11.87 -4.68 -5.46
N GLU A 166 -13.01 -4.51 -4.81
CA GLU A 166 -13.06 -4.21 -3.38
C GLU A 166 -13.10 -5.51 -2.56
N ASP A 167 -12.40 -5.53 -1.42
CA ASP A 167 -12.45 -6.65 -0.47
C ASP A 167 -13.81 -6.69 0.26
N GLU A 168 -14.18 -7.84 0.82
CA GLU A 168 -15.36 -8.00 1.68
C GLU A 168 -15.33 -7.09 2.93
N GLU A 169 -14.13 -6.69 3.37
CA GLU A 169 -13.93 -5.72 4.46
C GLU A 169 -14.34 -4.29 4.08
N VAL A 170 -14.58 -3.99 2.80
CA VAL A 170 -15.11 -2.69 2.39
C VAL A 170 -16.59 -2.60 2.77
N PRO A 171 -16.97 -1.65 3.64
CA PRO A 171 -18.33 -1.59 4.15
C PRO A 171 -19.36 -1.35 3.08
N SER A 172 -20.52 -1.98 3.26
CA SER A 172 -21.68 -1.63 2.49
C SER A 172 -22.19 -0.24 2.87
N SER A 173 -22.77 0.46 1.90
CA SER A 173 -23.14 1.87 2.03
C SER A 173 -24.08 2.24 3.17
N ASN A 174 -24.66 1.28 3.87
CA ASN A 174 -25.55 1.52 5.00
C ASN A 174 -24.84 1.48 6.37
N GLU A 175 -23.63 0.93 6.48
CA GLU A 175 -23.00 0.63 7.77
C GLU A 175 -22.38 1.86 8.45
N TYR A 176 -21.86 2.80 7.65
CA TYR A 176 -21.10 3.95 8.17
C TYR A 176 -21.61 5.33 7.71
N THR A 177 -22.87 5.40 7.29
CA THR A 177 -23.56 6.57 6.67
C THR A 177 -23.43 7.93 7.39
N GLY A 178 -22.87 8.02 8.59
CA GLY A 178 -22.66 9.26 9.33
C GLY A 178 -21.23 9.55 9.79
N ARG A 179 -20.28 8.64 9.60
CA ARG A 179 -18.88 8.81 10.07
C ARG A 179 -17.91 9.07 8.93
N ILE A 180 -18.00 8.24 7.88
CA ILE A 180 -17.15 8.32 6.71
C ILE A 180 -18.08 8.29 5.50
N PRO A 181 -18.19 9.39 4.73
CA PRO A 181 -19.13 9.44 3.63
C PRO A 181 -18.71 8.53 2.48
N ASP A 182 -19.56 7.57 2.11
CA ASP A 182 -19.42 6.81 0.85
C ASP A 182 -19.33 7.72 -0.38
N SER A 183 -19.89 8.93 -0.30
CA SER A 183 -19.75 9.95 -1.34
C SER A 183 -18.31 10.35 -1.63
N LEU A 184 -17.37 10.08 -0.72
CA LEU A 184 -15.93 10.24 -0.97
C LEU A 184 -15.47 9.36 -2.14
N PHE A 185 -16.02 8.15 -2.23
CA PHE A 185 -15.61 7.13 -3.21
C PHE A 185 -16.62 6.94 -4.35
N ALA A 186 -17.60 7.84 -4.48
CA ALA A 186 -18.63 7.72 -5.50
C ALA A 186 -18.02 7.76 -6.91
N GLY A 187 -17.89 6.58 -7.52
CA GLY A 187 -17.62 6.39 -8.94
C GLY A 187 -18.88 6.56 -9.78
N LYS A 188 -18.69 6.66 -11.09
CA LYS A 188 -19.80 6.49 -12.04
C LYS A 188 -20.02 5.00 -12.22
N ASP A 189 -20.89 4.41 -11.41
CA ASP A 189 -21.54 3.15 -11.77
C ASP A 189 -22.64 3.41 -12.83
#